data_AF-A0A949XY95-F1
#
_entry.id   AF-A0A949XY95-F1
#
_cell.length_a   1.000
_cell.length_b   1.000
_cell.length_c   1.000
_cell.angle_alpha   90.00
_cell.angle_beta   90.00
_cell.angle_gamma   90.00
#
_symmetry.space_group_name_H-M   'P 1'
#
loop_
_entity.id
_entity.type
_entity.pdbx_description
1 polymer ?
#
loop_
_entity_poly.entity_id
_entity_poly.type
_entity_poly.pdbx_seq_one_letter_code
_entity_poly.pdbx_strand_id
1 'polypeptide(L)' 'LHMRPLDRDAIARYVAADLPLDCAGSYKLERRGITLFERIESEDHTAITGLPLIALTTILREIGHVIP' A
#
# COMPACT_ATOMS: atom_id res chain seq x y z
N LEU A 1 0.97 5.40 -7.06
CA LEU A 1 2.11 5.47 -6.10
C LEU A 1 3.31 6.08 -6.82
N HIS A 2 3.91 7.14 -6.27
CA HIS A 2 5.08 7.80 -6.86
C HIS A 2 6.27 7.68 -5.92
N MET A 3 7.30 6.96 -6.34
CA MET A 3 8.52 6.78 -5.56
C MET A 3 9.41 8.02 -5.61
N ARG A 4 10.17 8.23 -4.54
CA ARG A 4 11.25 9.21 -4.51
C ARG A 4 12.42 8.72 -5.39
N PRO A 5 13.27 9.62 -5.88
CA PRO A 5 14.61 9.23 -6.33
C PRO A 5 15.40 8.72 -5.11
N LEU A 6 15.77 7.44 -5.13
CA LEU A 6 16.49 6.79 -4.03
C LEU A 6 17.85 6.30 -4.53
N ASP A 7 18.89 6.56 -3.74
CA ASP A 7 20.19 5.94 -3.96
C ASP A 7 20.22 4.50 -3.42
N ARG A 8 21.27 3.76 -3.80
CA ARG A 8 21.45 2.37 -3.40
C ARG A 8 21.56 2.20 -1.89
N ASP A 9 22.13 3.17 -1.18
CA ASP A 9 22.35 3.09 0.26
C ASP A 9 21.02 3.26 1.04
N ALA A 10 20.14 4.16 0.58
CA ALA A 10 18.80 4.32 1.11
C ALA A 10 17.97 3.04 0.94
N ILE A 11 18.03 2.43 -0.24
CA ILE A 11 17.36 1.15 -0.52
C ILE A 11 17.92 0.05 0.38
N ALA A 12 19.24 -0.07 0.51
CA ALA A 12 19.88 -1.08 1.35
C ALA A 12 19.47 -0.95 2.83
N ARG A 13 19.46 0.28 3.36
CA ARG A 13 18.97 0.54 4.73
C ARG A 13 17.52 0.12 4.91
N TYR A 14 16.66 0.42 3.94
CA TYR A 14 15.25 0.03 3.99
C TYR A 14 15.08 -1.50 3.98
N VAL A 15 15.73 -2.19 3.04
CA VAL A 15 15.65 -3.66 2.93
C VAL A 15 16.17 -4.33 4.20
N ALA A 16 17.27 -3.86 4.77
CA ALA A 16 17.81 -4.40 6.02
C ALA A 16 16.87 -4.19 7.21
N ALA A 17 16.11 -3.08 7.24
CA ALA A 17 15.22 -2.74 8.35
C ALA A 17 13.87 -3.49 8.30
N ASP A 18 13.27 -3.64 7.11
CA ASP A 18 11.90 -4.14 6.98
C ASP A 18 11.80 -5.52 6.30
N LEU A 19 12.90 -6.02 5.73
CA LEU A 19 13.02 -7.28 4.99
C LEU A 19 11.78 -7.57 4.11
N PRO A 20 11.46 -6.70 3.13
CA PRO A 20 10.22 -6.78 2.36
C PRO A 20 10.30 -7.80 1.21
N LEU A 21 10.92 -8.95 1.45
CA LEU A 21 11.19 -9.96 0.42
C LEU A 21 9.94 -10.78 0.05
N ASP A 22 8.91 -10.71 0.89
CA ASP A 22 7.64 -11.41 0.79
C ASP A 22 6.51 -10.53 0.23
N CYS A 23 6.80 -9.30 -0.18
CA CYS A 23 5.80 -8.33 -0.64
C CYS A 23 5.92 -8.03 -2.12
N ALA A 24 4.77 -7.85 -2.79
CA ALA A 24 4.73 -7.34 -4.15
C ALA A 24 5.36 -5.93 -4.21
N GLY A 25 6.32 -5.74 -5.13
CA GLY A 25 7.06 -4.48 -5.25
C GLY A 25 8.08 -4.22 -4.14
N SER A 26 8.28 -5.17 -3.22
CA SER A 26 9.29 -5.11 -2.15
C SER A 26 9.23 -3.85 -1.30
N TYR A 27 8.02 -3.39 -0.97
CA TYR A 27 7.77 -2.35 0.03
C TYR A 27 6.60 -2.73 0.95
N LYS A 28 6.58 -2.12 2.14
CA LYS A 28 5.55 -2.28 3.19
C LYS A 28 5.06 -0.90 3.61
N LEU A 29 3.95 -0.43 3.02
CA LEU A 29 3.41 0.92 3.28
C LEU A 29 2.96 1.11 4.73
N GLU A 30 2.51 0.03 5.35
CA GLU A 30 2.13 -0.07 6.76
C GLU A 30 3.32 -0.03 7.72
N ARG A 31 4.56 -0.04 7.19
CA ARG A 31 5.81 0.08 7.95
C ARG A 31 6.65 1.26 7.46
N ARG A 32 7.98 1.09 7.30
CA ARG A 32 8.88 2.15 6.85
C ARG A 32 8.79 2.41 5.36
N GLY A 33 8.06 1.56 4.61
CA GLY A 33 7.91 1.71 3.17
C GLY A 33 7.30 3.05 2.76
N ILE A 34 6.51 3.69 3.63
CA ILE A 34 5.98 5.04 3.38
C ILE A 34 7.09 6.07 3.10
N THR A 35 8.28 5.89 3.66
CA THR A 35 9.42 6.80 3.48
C THR A 35 9.98 6.76 2.05
N LEU A 36 9.68 5.72 1.27
CA LEU A 36 10.14 5.54 -0.11
C LEU A 36 9.32 6.34 -1.13
N PHE A 37 8.14 6.82 -0.74
CA PHE A 37 7.20 7.47 -1.64
C PHE A 37 7.18 8.98 -1.45
N GLU A 38 7.13 9.70 -2.57
CA GLU A 38 6.93 11.15 -2.62
C GLU A 38 5.45 11.47 -2.52
N ARG A 39 4.60 10.68 -3.20
CA ARG A 39 3.17 10.90 -3.28
C ARG A 39 2.41 9.58 -3.44
N ILE A 40 1.28 9.47 -2.77
CA ILE A 40 0.33 8.37 -2.90
C ILE A 40 -0.99 8.95 -3.38
N GLU A 41 -1.41 8.58 -4.58
CA GLU A 41 -2.75 8.84 -5.10
C GLU A 41 -3.50 7.52 -5.15
N SER A 42 -4.66 7.50 -4.51
CA SER A 42 -5.61 6.38 -4.56
C SER A 42 -6.99 6.90 -4.22
N GLU A 43 -8.00 6.36 -4.89
CA GLU A 43 -9.41 6.55 -4.52
C GLU A 43 -9.78 5.73 -3.27
N ASP A 44 -9.03 4.66 -3.00
CA ASP A 44 -9.20 3.80 -1.84
C ASP A 44 -7.83 3.31 -1.32
N HIS A 45 -7.47 3.69 -0.10
CA HIS A 45 -6.20 3.26 0.51
C HIS A 45 -6.15 1.74 0.74
N THR A 46 -7.29 1.11 1.03
CA THR A 46 -7.37 -0.33 1.33
C THR A 46 -7.11 -1.19 0.10
N ALA A 47 -7.34 -0.65 -1.10
CA ALA A 47 -6.93 -1.26 -2.35
C ALA A 47 -5.41 -1.52 -2.40
N ILE A 48 -4.61 -0.59 -1.86
CA ILE A 48 -3.16 -0.72 -1.83
C ILE A 48 -2.73 -1.81 -0.83
N THR A 49 -3.46 -1.95 0.27
CA THR A 49 -3.23 -3.05 1.23
C THR A 49 -3.67 -4.42 0.71
N GLY A 50 -4.51 -4.47 -0.33
CA GLY A 50 -4.87 -5.70 -1.03
C GLY A 50 -6.35 -5.89 -1.34
N LEU A 51 -7.25 -5.05 -0.82
CA LEU A 51 -8.70 -5.17 -1.06
C LEU A 51 -9.39 -3.80 -1.04
N PRO A 52 -10.00 -3.33 -2.15
CA PRO A 52 -10.68 -2.05 -2.20
C PRO A 52 -12.01 -2.10 -1.43
N LEU A 53 -11.99 -1.76 -0.14
CA LEU A 53 -13.16 -1.83 0.74
C LEU A 53 -14.27 -0.84 0.35
N ILE A 54 -13.95 0.31 -0.23
CA ILE A 54 -14.97 1.27 -0.69
C ILE A 54 -15.78 0.64 -1.83
N ALA A 55 -15.11 0.06 -2.82
CA ALA A 55 -15.76 -0.63 -3.92
C ALA A 55 -16.51 -1.88 -3.42
N LEU A 56 -15.88 -2.67 -2.55
CA LEU A 56 -16.49 -3.87 -1.99
C LEU A 56 -17.77 -3.55 -1.21
N THR A 57 -17.73 -2.57 -0.31
CA THR A 57 -18.91 -2.18 0.48
C THR A 57 -20.03 -1.63 -0.39
N THR A 58 -19.71 -0.95 -1.48
CA THR A 58 -20.70 -0.53 -2.49
C THR A 58 -21.42 -1.75 -3.07
N ILE A 59 -20.66 -2.75 -3.55
CA ILE A 59 -21.22 -4.00 -4.09
C ILE A 59 -22.04 -4.75 -3.04
N LEU A 60 -21.57 -4.82 -1.78
CA LEU A 60 -22.29 -5.47 -0.69
C LEU A 60 -23.66 -4.82 -0.44
N ARG A 61 -23.75 -3.49 -0.49
CA ARG A 61 -25.04 -2.78 -0.39
C ARG A 61 -25.96 -3.10 -1.56
N GLU A 62 -25.42 -3.17 -2.77
CA GLU A 62 -26.19 -3.48 -3.99
C GLU A 62 -26.81 -4.88 -3.95
N ILE A 63 -26.14 -5.87 -3.34
CA ILE A 63 -26.68 -7.22 -3.16
C ILE A 63 -27.53 -7.38 -1.90
N GLY A 64 -27.89 -6.28 -1.23
CA GLY A 64 -28.80 -6.27 -0.08
C GLY A 64 -28.13 -6.61 1.26
N HIS A 65 -26.81 -6.57 1.34
CA HIS A 65 -26.11 -6.77 2.60
C HIS A 65 -26.17 -5.49 3.45
N VAL A 66 -26.59 -5.62 4.70
CA VAL A 66 -26.67 -4.50 5.65
C VAL A 66 -25.26 -4.24 6.18
N ILE A 67 -24.77 -3.02 5.93
CA ILE A 67 -23.53 -2.50 6.49
C ILE A 67 -23.70 -1.02 6.91
N PRO A 68 -22.92 -0.51 7.89
CA PRO A 68 -21.85 -1.22 8.59
C PRO A 68 -22.34 -2.43 9.38
#